data_AF-A0A5E4LN86-F1
#
_entry.id   AF-A0A5E4LN86-F1
#
_cell.length_a   1.000
_cell.length_b   1.000
_cell.length_c   1.000
_cell.angle_alpha   90.00
_cell.angle_beta   90.00
_cell.angle_gamma   90.00
#
_symmetry.space_group_name_H-M   'P 1'
#
loop_
_entity.id
_entity.type
_entity.pdbx_description
1 polymer ?
#
loop_
_entity_poly.entity_id
_entity_poly.type
_entity_poly.pdbx_seq_one_letter_code
_entity_poly.pdbx_strand_id
1 'polypeptide(L)'
;MSLSDVVQSKDYQDVSLKIAWWRNRIQDSNETQVLHIKEDISNFFLKMQKDKPKLYSLFQGQHSQLSEIIYQKLTGRKATFD
;
A
#
# COMPACT_ATOMS: atom_id res chain seq x y z
N MET A 1 -22.03 7.34 -8.23
CA MET A 1 -21.16 6.15 -8.25
C MET A 1 -21.22 5.48 -6.88
N SER A 2 -21.77 4.26 -6.86
CA SER A 2 -21.93 3.42 -5.68
C SER A 2 -20.60 2.74 -5.30
N LEU A 3 -20.53 2.13 -4.11
CA LEU A 3 -19.36 1.35 -3.68
C LEU A 3 -19.14 0.11 -4.55
N SER A 4 -20.21 -0.55 -4.99
CA SER A 4 -20.13 -1.71 -5.88
C SER A 4 -19.49 -1.37 -7.23
N ASP A 5 -19.83 -0.20 -7.79
CA ASP A 5 -19.23 0.29 -9.04
C ASP A 5 -17.72 0.52 -8.89
N VAL A 6 -17.28 0.99 -7.71
CA VAL A 6 -15.86 1.23 -7.43
C VAL A 6 -15.10 -0.08 -7.33
N VAL A 7 -15.63 -1.08 -6.63
CA VAL A 7 -14.95 -2.39 -6.48
C VAL A 7 -14.84 -3.14 -7.81
N GLN A 8 -15.80 -2.96 -8.71
CA GLN A 8 -15.76 -3.53 -10.06
C GLN A 8 -14.95 -2.69 -11.06
N SER A 9 -14.51 -1.50 -10.67
CA SER A 9 -13.76 -0.62 -11.56
C SER A 9 -12.36 -1.15 -11.86
N LYS A 10 -11.87 -0.83 -13.06
CA LYS A 10 -10.48 -1.08 -13.44
C LYS A 10 -9.50 -0.46 -12.44
N ASP A 11 -9.80 0.74 -11.94
CA ASP A 11 -8.96 1.42 -10.95
C ASP A 11 -8.76 0.59 -9.67
N TYR A 12 -9.81 -0.06 -9.18
CA TYR A 12 -9.72 -0.93 -8.00
C TYR A 12 -8.85 -2.16 -8.26
N GLN A 13 -9.00 -2.78 -9.43
CA GLN A 13 -8.19 -3.93 -9.84
C GLN A 13 -6.71 -3.54 -9.96
N ASP A 14 -6.42 -2.41 -10.62
CA ASP A 14 -5.06 -1.90 -10.81
C ASP A 14 -4.38 -1.58 -9.46
N VAL A 15 -5.10 -0.94 -8.52
CA VAL A 15 -4.60 -0.68 -7.16
C VAL A 15 -4.34 -1.99 -6.41
N SER A 16 -5.26 -2.96 -6.51
CA SER A 16 -5.12 -4.27 -5.84
C SER A 16 -3.87 -5.01 -6.33
N LEU A 17 -3.64 -5.02 -7.64
CA LEU A 17 -2.45 -5.63 -8.25
C LEU A 17 -1.17 -4.91 -7.83
N LYS A 18 -1.18 -3.57 -7.78
CA LYS A 18 -0.02 -2.78 -7.35
C LYS A 18 0.34 -3.05 -5.88
N ILE A 19 -0.65 -3.15 -5.00
CA ILE A 19 -0.45 -3.50 -3.58
C ILE A 19 0.13 -4.90 -3.43
N ALA A 20 -0.40 -5.88 -4.17
CA ALA A 20 0.13 -7.25 -4.16
C ALA A 20 1.58 -7.28 -4.67
N TRP A 21 1.89 -6.53 -5.73
CA TRP A 21 3.25 -6.40 -6.24
C TRP A 21 4.22 -5.83 -5.20
N TRP A 22 3.87 -4.73 -4.53
CA TRP A 22 4.71 -4.17 -3.47
C TRP A 22 4.94 -5.15 -2.32
N ARG A 23 3.90 -5.87 -1.89
CA ARG A 23 4.01 -6.85 -0.81
C ARG A 23 5.09 -7.89 -1.12
N ASN A 24 5.08 -8.45 -2.32
CA ASN A 24 6.10 -9.41 -2.77
C ASN A 24 7.47 -8.72 -2.88
N ARG A 25 7.51 -7.52 -3.46
CA ARG A 25 8.76 -6.79 -3.67
C ARG A 25 9.49 -6.46 -2.38
N ILE A 26 8.78 -6.10 -1.30
CA ILE A 26 9.38 -5.82 0.01
C ILE A 26 10.09 -7.08 0.57
N GLN A 27 9.51 -8.26 0.36
CA GLN A 27 10.10 -9.53 0.83
C GLN A 27 11.43 -9.82 0.14
N ASP A 28 11.49 -9.62 -1.18
CA ASP A 28 12.66 -9.92 -2.03
C ASP A 28 13.75 -8.83 -2.02
N SER A 29 13.48 -7.70 -1.38
CA SER A 29 14.36 -6.53 -1.42
C SER A 29 15.32 -6.45 -0.23
N ASN A 30 16.45 -5.77 -0.44
CA ASN A 30 17.34 -5.32 0.62
C ASN A 30 16.84 -4.02 1.28
N GLU A 31 17.48 -3.59 2.36
CA GLU A 31 17.03 -2.41 3.14
C GLU A 31 16.96 -1.12 2.30
N THR A 32 17.97 -0.83 1.48
CA THR A 32 17.98 0.36 0.61
C THR A 32 16.82 0.35 -0.38
N GLN A 33 16.55 -0.80 -0.99
CA GLN A 33 15.41 -0.96 -1.91
C GLN A 33 14.07 -0.81 -1.18
N VAL A 34 13.96 -1.33 0.05
CA VAL A 34 12.75 -1.18 0.89
C VAL A 34 12.46 0.28 1.22
N LEU A 35 13.49 1.10 1.46
CA LEU A 35 13.31 2.55 1.66
C LEU A 35 12.72 3.23 0.41
N HIS A 36 13.21 2.91 -0.78
CA HIS A 36 12.63 3.45 -2.02
C HIS A 36 11.20 2.97 -2.26
N ILE A 37 10.90 1.71 -1.94
CA ILE A 37 9.53 1.17 -2.02
C ILE A 37 8.60 1.91 -1.05
N LYS A 38 9.06 2.21 0.16
CA LYS A 38 8.31 3.00 1.16
C LYS A 38 7.93 4.38 0.61
N GLU A 39 8.86 5.05 -0.05
CA GLU A 39 8.61 6.37 -0.68
C GLU A 39 7.59 6.26 -1.81
N ASP A 40 7.72 5.27 -2.70
CA ASP A 40 6.77 5.04 -3.81
C ASP A 40 5.34 4.74 -3.30
N ILE A 41 5.21 3.88 -2.27
CA ILE A 41 3.93 3.60 -1.61
C ILE A 41 3.33 4.89 -1.04
N SER A 42 4.12 5.66 -0.28
CA SER A 42 3.64 6.88 0.37
C SER A 42 3.13 7.90 -0.65
N ASN A 43 3.91 8.13 -1.72
CA ASN A 43 3.53 9.04 -2.80
C ASN A 43 2.26 8.60 -3.53
N PHE A 44 2.12 7.30 -3.77
CA PHE A 44 0.94 6.75 -4.41
C PHE A 44 -0.32 6.92 -3.56
N PHE A 45 -0.26 6.62 -2.27
CA PHE A 45 -1.41 6.79 -1.37
C PHE A 45 -1.76 8.25 -1.14
N LEU A 46 -0.77 9.15 -1.03
CA LEU A 46 -1.00 10.60 -0.99
C LEU A 46 -1.73 11.10 -2.24
N LYS A 47 -1.27 10.69 -3.43
CA LYS A 47 -1.93 11.03 -4.69
C LYS A 47 -3.34 10.46 -4.76
N MET A 48 -3.53 9.19 -4.36
CA MET A 48 -4.84 8.55 -4.35
C MET A 48 -5.81 9.23 -3.38
N GLN A 49 -5.35 9.67 -2.21
CA GLN A 49 -6.17 10.40 -1.25
C GLN A 49 -6.73 11.68 -1.86
N LYS A 50 -5.91 12.40 -2.65
CA LYS A 50 -6.31 13.63 -3.34
C LYS A 50 -7.22 13.36 -4.56
N ASP A 51 -6.80 12.44 -5.43
CA ASP A 51 -7.42 12.27 -6.75
C ASP A 51 -8.62 11.29 -6.71
N LYS A 52 -8.60 10.30 -5.81
CA LYS A 52 -9.57 9.19 -5.74
C LYS A 52 -9.90 8.83 -4.28
N PRO A 53 -10.50 9.74 -3.49
CA PRO A 53 -10.71 9.56 -2.05
C PRO A 53 -11.55 8.35 -1.66
N LYS A 54 -12.56 7.97 -2.47
CA LYS A 54 -13.34 6.75 -2.24
C LYS A 54 -12.49 5.49 -2.37
N LEU A 55 -11.59 5.46 -3.37
CA LEU A 55 -10.68 4.34 -3.56
C LEU A 55 -9.66 4.28 -2.42
N TYR A 56 -9.11 5.44 -2.02
CA TYR A 56 -8.23 5.54 -0.86
C TYR A 56 -8.89 4.96 0.40
N SER A 57 -10.15 5.29 0.70
CA SER A 57 -10.84 4.76 1.89
C SER A 57 -10.97 3.23 1.90
N LEU A 58 -11.00 2.59 0.73
CA LEU A 58 -11.04 1.13 0.59
C LEU A 58 -9.68 0.47 0.79
N PHE A 59 -8.59 1.21 0.54
CA PHE A 59 -7.22 0.69 0.57
C PHE A 59 -6.36 1.20 1.75
N GLN A 60 -6.89 2.09 2.59
CA GLN A 60 -6.15 2.65 3.72
C GLN A 60 -5.66 1.56 4.71
N GLY A 61 -6.42 0.47 4.89
CA GLY A 61 -5.99 -0.65 5.74
C GLY A 61 -4.77 -1.38 5.16
N GLN A 62 -4.74 -1.57 3.84
CA GLN A 62 -3.64 -2.19 3.12
C GLN A 62 -2.40 -1.27 3.13
N HIS A 63 -2.58 0.05 3.11
CA HIS A 63 -1.49 1.01 3.31
C HIS A 63 -0.81 0.83 4.67
N SER A 64 -1.59 0.72 5.74
CA SER A 64 -1.07 0.45 7.09
C SER A 64 -0.34 -0.89 7.16
N GLN A 65 -0.92 -1.95 6.59
CA GLN A 65 -0.28 -3.27 6.52
C GLN A 65 1.06 -3.25 5.76
N LEU A 66 1.15 -2.53 4.65
CA LEU A 66 2.43 -2.38 3.94
C LEU A 66 3.47 -1.66 4.79
N SER A 67 3.06 -0.63 5.55
CA SER A 67 3.93 0.09 6.47
C SER A 67 4.46 -0.81 7.60
N GLU A 68 3.62 -1.70 8.12
CA GLU A 68 4.01 -2.73 9.10
C GLU A 68 5.04 -3.70 8.54
N ILE A 69 4.82 -4.20 7.33
CA ILE A 69 5.75 -5.13 6.66
C ILE A 69 7.10 -4.45 6.42
N ILE A 70 7.10 -3.18 6.00
CA ILE A 70 8.32 -2.39 5.82
C ILE A 70 9.05 -2.21 7.15
N TYR A 71 8.33 -1.84 8.21
CA TYR A 71 8.92 -1.68 9.54
C TYR A 71 9.56 -2.99 10.02
N GLN A 72 8.85 -4.12 9.84
CA GLN A 72 9.36 -5.46 10.15
C GLN A 72 10.62 -5.79 9.36
N LYS A 73 10.64 -5.48 8.06
CA LYS A 73 11.77 -5.76 7.19
C LYS A 73 13.00 -4.92 7.54
N LEU A 74 12.82 -3.65 7.90
CA LEU A 74 13.91 -2.73 8.23
C LEU A 74 14.44 -2.90 9.66
N THR A 75 13.61 -3.32 10.60
CA THR A 75 13.98 -3.38 12.03
C THR A 75 14.11 -4.80 12.59
N GLY A 76 13.61 -5.80 11.85
CA GLY A 76 13.46 -7.18 12.33
C GLY A 76 12.36 -7.34 13.39
N ARG A 77 11.59 -6.30 13.71
CA ARG A 77 10.58 -6.31 14.79
C ARG A 77 9.16 -6.25 14.24
N LYS A 78 8.24 -7.05 14.80
CA LYS A 78 6.81 -6.85 14.58
C LYS A 78 6.40 -5.49 15.13
N ALA A 79 5.77 -4.67 14.28
CA ALA A 79 5.14 -3.43 14.73
C ALA A 79 4.02 -3.80 15.70
N THR A 80 4.17 -3.47 16.97
CA THR A 80 3.10 -3.46 17.97
C THR A 80 2.57 -2.04 18.01
N PHE A 81 1.38 -1.83 17.45
CA PHE A 81 0.62 -0.61 17.68
C PHE A 81 -0.33 -0.89 18.84
N ASP A 82 0.11 -0.58 20.05
CA ASP A 82 -0.77 -0.42 21.23
C ASP A 82 -1.60 0.87 21.10
#